data_AF-A0A0D7NH00-F1
#
_entry.id   AF-A0A0D7NH00-F1
#
_cell.length_a   1.000
_cell.length_b   1.000
_cell.length_c   1.000
_cell.angle_alpha   90.00
_cell.angle_beta   90.00
_cell.angle_gamma   90.00
#
_symmetry.space_group_name_H-M   'P 1'
#
loop_
_entity.id
_entity.type
_entity.pdbx_description
1 polymer ?
#
loop_
_entity_poly.entity_id
_entity_poly.type
_entity_poly.pdbx_seq_one_letter_code
_entity_poly.pdbx_strand_id
1 'polypeptide(L)'
;MSNAAAPVTEGPDRSEAPAHVAIIMDGNGRWAAARGLPRAEGHRRGVEALRRVVRASHELGIRYLTIFSFSSENWSRPASEIGDLFGLLRRFIRNDLASLHRDGVKVRIIGERDGLEGDICALLNEAEELTRDNTRLTLVVAFNYGSRQEIAKAAQQLAREVAEGRRDPASIDADTLGGHLDAPDIPDPDLIIRTSGEQRLSNFLMWQAAYSELVFVPIHWPDFDKATLEGAIAEFARRERRFGGLVAKTAS
;
A
#
# COMPACT_ATOMS: atom_id res chain seq x y z
N MET A 1 4.71 23.63 52.58
CA MET A 1 5.20 22.55 51.71
C MET A 1 4.01 22.07 50.88
N SER A 2 3.98 22.41 49.60
CA SER A 2 2.98 21.92 48.65
C SER A 2 3.71 21.69 47.34
N ASN A 3 4.03 20.43 47.08
CA ASN A 3 4.76 20.00 45.90
C ASN A 3 3.74 19.83 44.78
N ALA A 4 3.51 20.88 44.01
CA ALA A 4 2.70 20.80 42.79
C ALA A 4 3.59 20.19 41.70
N ALA A 5 3.40 18.89 41.44
CA ALA A 5 4.03 18.22 40.31
C ALA A 5 3.53 18.85 39.01
N ALA A 6 4.46 19.34 38.19
CA ALA A 6 4.18 19.83 36.85
C ALA A 6 3.60 18.70 35.99
N PRO A 7 2.74 19.00 34.99
CA PRO A 7 2.24 17.98 34.10
C PRO A 7 3.41 17.43 33.27
N VAL A 8 3.54 16.11 33.28
CA VAL A 8 4.44 15.38 32.39
C VAL A 8 3.90 15.57 30.98
N THR A 9 4.57 16.40 30.18
CA THR A 9 4.34 16.44 28.73
C THR A 9 4.93 15.18 28.13
N GLU A 10 4.11 14.15 27.96
CA GLU A 10 4.46 13.00 27.13
C GLU A 10 4.71 13.50 25.71
N GLY A 11 5.97 13.38 25.26
CA GLY A 11 6.31 13.55 23.84
C GLY A 11 5.62 12.46 23.01
N PRO A 12 5.51 12.64 21.68
CA PRO A 12 4.84 11.65 20.83
C PRO A 12 5.56 10.30 20.99
N ASP A 13 4.79 9.30 21.39
CA ASP A 13 5.21 7.91 21.52
C ASP A 13 5.83 7.46 20.18
N ARG A 14 7.17 7.42 20.14
CA ARG A 14 7.93 7.07 18.94
C ARG A 14 7.84 5.55 18.79
N SER A 15 6.77 5.07 18.18
CA SER A 15 6.81 3.81 17.45
C SER A 15 7.95 3.91 16.43
N GLU A 16 9.09 3.25 16.69
CA GLU A 16 10.22 3.18 15.74
C GLU A 16 9.80 2.53 14.41
N ALA A 17 8.73 1.73 14.43
CA ALA A 17 8.17 1.10 13.23
C ALA A 17 7.08 1.97 12.59
N PRO A 18 7.07 2.11 11.24
CA PRO A 18 5.96 2.73 10.51
C PRO A 18 4.68 1.91 10.71
N ALA A 19 3.56 2.58 10.98
CA ALA A 19 2.27 1.91 11.13
C ALA A 19 1.74 1.41 9.78
N HIS A 20 2.00 2.17 8.71
CA HIS A 20 1.64 1.82 7.35
C HIS A 20 2.84 1.88 6.41
N VAL A 21 3.16 0.74 5.79
CA VAL A 21 4.16 0.62 4.72
C VAL A 21 3.47 0.32 3.40
N ALA A 22 3.80 1.07 2.35
CA ALA A 22 3.38 0.75 0.99
C ALA A 22 4.57 0.33 0.13
N ILE A 23 4.42 -0.67 -0.74
CA ILE A 23 5.51 -1.24 -1.52
C ILE A 23 5.17 -1.33 -3.02
N ILE A 24 6.01 -0.70 -3.84
CA ILE A 24 6.04 -0.87 -5.29
C ILE A 24 6.96 -2.04 -5.64
N MET A 25 6.35 -3.19 -5.96
CA MET A 25 7.00 -4.49 -6.18
C MET A 25 7.65 -4.62 -7.58
N ASP A 26 8.59 -3.73 -7.89
CA ASP A 26 9.28 -3.66 -9.19
C ASP A 26 10.46 -4.66 -9.30
N GLY A 27 10.82 -5.05 -10.52
CA GLY A 27 12.00 -5.86 -10.83
C GLY A 27 11.73 -7.33 -11.15
N ASN A 28 10.49 -7.82 -11.06
CA ASN A 28 10.14 -9.23 -11.34
C ASN A 28 10.68 -9.75 -12.68
N GLY A 29 10.40 -9.04 -13.78
CA GLY A 29 10.85 -9.48 -15.10
C GLY A 29 12.36 -9.32 -15.33
N ARG A 30 12.98 -8.27 -14.77
CA ARG A 30 14.43 -8.08 -14.84
C ARG A 30 15.18 -9.16 -14.07
N TRP A 31 14.66 -9.55 -12.92
CA TRP A 31 15.18 -10.66 -12.13
C TRP A 31 15.19 -11.98 -12.90
N ALA A 32 14.11 -12.29 -13.63
CA ALA A 32 14.02 -13.49 -14.44
C ALA A 32 14.98 -13.43 -15.64
N ALA A 33 14.99 -12.30 -16.37
CA ALA A 33 15.86 -12.09 -17.52
C ALA A 33 17.35 -12.24 -17.17
N ALA A 34 17.79 -11.68 -16.04
CA ALA A 34 19.16 -11.80 -15.55
C ALA A 34 19.60 -13.25 -15.25
N ARG A 35 18.63 -14.18 -15.14
CA ARG A 35 18.85 -15.60 -14.88
C ARG A 35 18.50 -16.50 -16.07
N GLY A 36 18.20 -15.93 -17.24
CA GLY A 36 17.77 -16.67 -18.42
C GLY A 36 16.42 -17.37 -18.26
N LEU A 37 15.57 -16.89 -17.34
CA LEU A 37 14.28 -17.48 -17.01
C LEU A 37 13.12 -16.72 -17.69
N PRO A 38 11.99 -17.39 -17.97
CA PRO A 38 10.77 -16.71 -18.44
C PRO A 38 10.27 -15.68 -17.41
N ARG A 39 9.69 -14.57 -17.90
CA ARG A 39 9.15 -13.48 -17.05
C ARG A 39 8.15 -13.98 -16.00
N ALA A 40 7.33 -14.98 -16.35
CA ALA A 40 6.38 -15.63 -15.44
C ALA A 40 7.05 -16.21 -14.18
N GLU A 41 8.27 -16.73 -14.29
CA GLU A 41 9.02 -17.25 -13.13
C GLU A 41 9.39 -16.11 -12.17
N GLY A 42 9.73 -14.93 -12.68
CA GLY A 42 9.93 -13.73 -11.87
C GLY A 42 8.69 -13.36 -11.07
N HIS A 43 7.51 -13.37 -11.70
CA HIS A 43 6.25 -13.13 -10.99
C HIS A 43 5.93 -14.21 -9.96
N ARG A 44 6.19 -15.48 -10.26
CA ARG A 44 6.03 -16.60 -9.31
C ARG A 44 6.88 -16.41 -8.06
N ARG A 45 8.15 -16.02 -8.23
CA ARG A 45 9.05 -15.69 -7.12
C ARG A 45 8.64 -14.40 -6.39
N GLY A 46 8.04 -13.45 -7.10
CA GLY A 46 7.42 -12.27 -6.51
C GLY A 46 6.29 -12.60 -5.54
N VAL A 47 5.47 -13.62 -5.83
CA VAL A 47 4.45 -14.11 -4.88
C VAL A 47 5.08 -14.72 -3.64
N GLU A 48 6.17 -15.48 -3.79
CA GLU A 48 6.91 -16.01 -2.65
C GLU A 48 7.52 -14.89 -1.79
N ALA A 49 8.03 -13.82 -2.41
CA ALA A 49 8.51 -12.63 -1.70
C ALA A 49 7.38 -11.94 -0.93
N LEU A 50 6.21 -11.77 -1.53
CA LEU A 50 5.04 -11.21 -0.86
C LEU A 50 4.69 -11.99 0.42
N ARG A 51 4.66 -13.33 0.36
CA ARG A 51 4.40 -14.16 1.55
C ARG A 51 5.42 -13.93 2.66
N ARG A 52 6.70 -13.77 2.32
CA ARG A 52 7.76 -13.47 3.30
C ARG A 52 7.56 -12.09 3.91
N VAL A 53 7.23 -11.09 3.09
CA VAL A 53 7.01 -9.71 3.54
C VAL A 53 5.78 -9.61 4.43
N VAL A 54 4.65 -10.24 4.09
CA VAL A 54 3.45 -10.25 4.94
C VAL A 54 3.75 -10.78 6.35
N ARG A 55 4.49 -11.90 6.45
CA ARG A 55 4.92 -12.45 7.74
C ARG A 55 5.86 -11.50 8.49
N ALA A 56 6.86 -10.97 7.79
CA ALA A 56 7.81 -10.03 8.38
C ALA A 56 7.13 -8.75 8.87
N SER A 57 6.16 -8.21 8.12
CA SER A 57 5.42 -7.01 8.50
C SER A 57 4.69 -7.19 9.83
N HIS A 58 4.03 -8.33 10.02
CA HIS A 58 3.41 -8.66 11.30
C HIS A 58 4.43 -8.74 12.44
N GLU A 59 5.59 -9.41 12.22
CA GLU A 59 6.66 -9.50 13.23
C GLU A 59 7.27 -8.14 13.59
N LEU A 60 7.27 -7.20 12.65
CA LEU A 60 7.83 -5.85 12.80
C LEU A 60 6.80 -4.83 13.31
N GLY A 61 5.59 -5.26 13.66
CA GLY A 61 4.55 -4.38 14.21
C GLY A 61 3.87 -3.47 13.18
N ILE A 62 4.06 -3.71 11.88
CA ILE A 62 3.37 -2.97 10.81
C ILE A 62 1.90 -3.40 10.83
N ARG A 63 0.98 -2.42 10.88
CA ARG A 63 -0.47 -2.68 10.92
C ARG A 63 -1.12 -2.66 9.54
N TYR A 64 -0.58 -1.88 8.62
CA TYR A 64 -1.06 -1.77 7.25
C TYR A 64 0.08 -2.00 6.27
N LEU A 65 -0.13 -2.90 5.32
CA LEU A 65 0.79 -3.17 4.22
C LEU A 65 0.03 -2.97 2.91
N THR A 66 0.35 -1.92 2.16
CA THR A 66 -0.20 -1.73 0.81
C THR A 66 0.78 -2.22 -0.24
N ILE A 67 0.35 -3.07 -1.17
CA ILE A 67 1.18 -3.57 -2.26
C ILE A 67 0.67 -3.10 -3.61
N PHE A 68 1.58 -2.66 -4.48
CA PHE A 68 1.21 -2.30 -5.84
C PHE A 68 1.25 -3.55 -6.75
N SER A 69 0.12 -4.26 -6.84
CA SER A 69 0.05 -5.53 -7.55
C SER A 69 -0.20 -5.37 -9.05
N PHE A 70 -1.06 -4.43 -9.46
CA PHE A 70 -1.39 -4.21 -10.86
C PHE A 70 -1.80 -2.75 -11.08
N SER A 71 -1.08 -2.03 -11.95
CA SER A 71 -1.41 -0.65 -12.29
C SER A 71 -2.40 -0.57 -13.45
N SER A 72 -3.23 0.47 -13.49
CA SER A 72 -4.11 0.76 -14.64
C SER A 72 -3.35 0.90 -15.97
N GLU A 73 -2.07 1.27 -15.94
CA GLU A 73 -1.25 1.35 -17.14
C GLU A 73 -0.80 -0.02 -17.65
N ASN A 74 -0.95 -1.10 -16.86
CA ASN A 74 -0.61 -2.46 -17.27
C ASN A 74 -1.58 -3.04 -18.32
N TRP A 75 -2.74 -2.41 -18.56
CA TRP A 75 -3.63 -2.75 -19.69
C TRP A 75 -3.02 -2.48 -21.07
N SER A 76 -1.95 -1.68 -21.15
CA SER A 76 -1.20 -1.47 -22.40
C SER A 76 -0.28 -2.64 -22.79
N ARG A 77 -0.16 -3.67 -21.93
CA ARG A 77 0.67 -4.85 -22.18
C ARG A 77 -0.02 -5.85 -23.11
N PRO A 78 0.73 -6.77 -23.75
CA PRO A 78 0.15 -7.80 -24.59
C PRO A 78 -0.90 -8.63 -23.83
N ALA A 79 -2.00 -9.00 -24.51
CA ALA A 79 -3.12 -9.73 -23.90
C ALA A 79 -2.69 -11.05 -23.22
N SER A 80 -1.66 -11.72 -23.73
CA SER A 80 -1.07 -12.91 -23.10
C SER A 80 -0.48 -12.62 -21.73
N GLU A 81 0.23 -11.49 -21.56
CA GLU A 81 0.80 -11.08 -20.27
C GLU A 81 -0.30 -10.69 -19.28
N ILE A 82 -1.39 -10.08 -19.74
CA ILE A 82 -2.57 -9.78 -18.90
C ILE A 82 -3.22 -11.09 -18.41
N GLY A 83 -3.41 -12.06 -19.31
CA GLY A 83 -3.95 -13.37 -18.97
C GLY A 83 -3.10 -14.13 -17.93
N ASP A 84 -1.77 -14.11 -18.08
CA ASP A 84 -0.83 -14.71 -17.12
C ASP A 84 -0.93 -14.03 -15.74
N LEU A 85 -1.07 -12.70 -15.70
CA LEU A 85 -1.22 -11.95 -14.46
C LEU A 85 -2.54 -12.27 -13.75
N PHE A 86 -3.66 -12.39 -14.48
CA PHE A 86 -4.93 -12.84 -13.90
C PHE A 86 -4.86 -14.30 -13.43
N GLY A 87 -4.17 -15.17 -14.17
CA GLY A 87 -3.90 -16.55 -13.73
C GLY A 87 -3.12 -16.60 -12.41
N LEU A 88 -2.13 -15.72 -12.26
CA LEU A 88 -1.35 -15.59 -11.02
C LEU A 88 -2.20 -15.05 -9.87
N LEU A 89 -3.05 -14.05 -10.10
CA LEU A 89 -4.00 -13.55 -9.10
C LEU A 89 -4.95 -14.65 -8.63
N ARG A 90 -5.57 -15.39 -9.56
CA ARG A 90 -6.43 -16.54 -9.25
C ARG A 90 -5.72 -17.55 -8.37
N ARG A 91 -4.46 -17.85 -8.71
CA ARG A 91 -3.63 -18.80 -7.97
C ARG A 91 -3.25 -18.28 -6.58
N PHE A 92 -2.94 -16.99 -6.45
CA PHE A 92 -2.65 -16.35 -5.17
C PHE A 92 -3.88 -16.41 -4.26
N ILE A 93 -5.02 -15.90 -4.70
CA ILE A 93 -6.25 -15.89 -3.88
C ILE A 93 -6.61 -17.33 -3.47
N ARG A 94 -6.70 -18.28 -4.40
CA ARG A 94 -7.12 -19.65 -4.06
C ARG A 94 -6.18 -20.39 -3.11
N ASN A 95 -4.86 -20.18 -3.22
CA ASN A 95 -3.90 -20.94 -2.41
C ASN A 95 -3.51 -20.23 -1.11
N ASP A 96 -3.46 -18.90 -1.14
CA ASP A 96 -2.89 -18.10 -0.05
C ASP A 96 -3.96 -17.51 0.86
N LEU A 97 -5.19 -17.30 0.37
CA LEU A 97 -6.24 -16.68 1.17
C LEU A 97 -6.52 -17.46 2.47
N ALA A 98 -6.56 -18.79 2.40
CA ALA A 98 -6.73 -19.61 3.60
C ALA A 98 -5.55 -19.46 4.60
N SER A 99 -4.34 -19.23 4.11
CA SER A 99 -3.18 -18.97 4.97
C SER A 99 -3.26 -17.58 5.58
N LEU A 100 -3.52 -16.56 4.77
CA LEU A 100 -3.71 -15.17 5.20
C LEU A 100 -4.80 -15.09 6.27
N HIS A 101 -5.91 -15.79 6.06
CA HIS A 101 -7.00 -15.84 7.02
C HIS A 101 -6.57 -16.46 8.35
N ARG A 102 -5.91 -17.63 8.32
CA ARG A 102 -5.35 -18.26 9.54
C ARG A 102 -4.34 -17.39 10.26
N ASP A 103 -3.55 -16.63 9.52
CA ASP A 103 -2.55 -15.72 10.06
C ASP A 103 -3.18 -14.42 10.59
N GLY A 104 -4.50 -14.25 10.50
CA GLY A 104 -5.25 -13.09 10.98
C GLY A 104 -5.02 -11.84 10.13
N VAL A 105 -4.71 -12.01 8.85
CA VAL A 105 -4.56 -10.92 7.87
C VAL A 105 -5.93 -10.57 7.30
N LYS A 106 -6.28 -9.28 7.36
CA LYS A 106 -7.45 -8.69 6.69
C LYS A 106 -7.04 -8.21 5.31
N VAL A 107 -7.71 -8.69 4.27
CA VAL A 107 -7.48 -8.28 2.89
C VAL A 107 -8.43 -7.13 2.54
N ARG A 108 -7.89 -6.09 1.89
CA ARG A 108 -8.64 -4.98 1.29
C ARG A 108 -8.16 -4.75 -0.13
N ILE A 109 -9.05 -4.49 -1.06
CA ILE A 109 -8.70 -4.23 -2.46
C ILE A 109 -9.03 -2.78 -2.78
N ILE A 110 -8.06 -2.05 -3.33
CA ILE A 110 -8.26 -0.71 -3.91
C ILE A 110 -8.01 -0.76 -5.41
N GLY A 111 -8.67 0.13 -6.16
CA GLY A 111 -8.63 0.20 -7.62
C GLY A 111 -9.92 -0.24 -8.33
N GLU A 112 -9.83 -0.29 -9.65
CA GLU A 112 -10.96 -0.38 -10.56
C GLU A 112 -11.51 -1.79 -10.72
N ARG A 113 -12.82 -1.96 -10.47
CA ARG A 113 -13.54 -3.21 -10.73
C ARG A 113 -14.31 -3.22 -12.05
N ASP A 114 -14.56 -2.04 -12.61
CA ASP A 114 -15.28 -1.91 -13.87
C ASP A 114 -14.47 -2.54 -15.01
N GLY A 115 -15.11 -3.41 -15.79
CA GLY A 115 -14.47 -4.12 -16.91
C GLY A 115 -13.69 -5.39 -16.52
N LEU A 116 -13.65 -5.76 -15.24
CA LEU A 116 -13.08 -7.05 -14.82
C LEU A 116 -14.02 -8.22 -15.15
N GLU A 117 -13.44 -9.39 -15.43
CA GLU A 117 -14.18 -10.64 -15.57
C GLU A 117 -14.92 -10.99 -14.25
N GLY A 118 -16.14 -11.53 -14.38
CA GLY A 118 -17.00 -11.79 -13.22
C GLY A 118 -16.38 -12.74 -12.19
N ASP A 119 -15.55 -13.68 -12.62
CA ASP A 119 -14.83 -14.59 -11.73
C ASP A 119 -13.72 -13.88 -10.92
N ILE A 120 -13.05 -12.90 -11.51
CA ILE A 120 -12.07 -12.05 -10.80
C ILE A 120 -12.78 -11.22 -9.74
N CYS A 121 -13.89 -10.56 -10.08
CA CYS A 121 -14.70 -9.82 -9.11
C CYS A 121 -15.15 -10.70 -7.94
N ALA A 122 -15.61 -11.93 -8.23
CA ALA A 122 -15.99 -12.88 -7.20
C ALA A 122 -14.84 -13.25 -6.27
N LEU A 123 -13.63 -13.49 -6.80
CA LEU A 123 -12.44 -13.80 -6.00
C LEU A 123 -11.99 -12.63 -5.12
N LEU A 124 -12.06 -11.40 -5.62
CA LEU A 124 -11.74 -10.21 -4.82
C LEU A 124 -12.72 -10.06 -3.66
N ASN A 125 -14.02 -10.22 -3.93
CA ASN A 125 -15.07 -10.17 -2.89
C ASN A 125 -14.90 -11.28 -1.85
N GLU A 126 -14.59 -12.51 -2.29
CA GLU A 126 -14.33 -13.63 -1.38
C GLU A 126 -13.17 -13.34 -0.44
N ALA A 127 -12.08 -12.76 -0.96
CA ALA A 127 -10.92 -12.42 -0.15
C ALA A 127 -11.22 -11.38 0.94
N GLU A 128 -11.97 -10.34 0.60
CA GLU A 128 -12.38 -9.30 1.56
C GLU A 128 -13.37 -9.82 2.59
N GLU A 129 -14.40 -10.56 2.17
CA GLU A 129 -15.45 -11.07 3.05
C GLU A 129 -14.90 -12.11 4.03
N LEU A 130 -14.12 -13.08 3.55
CA LEU A 130 -13.56 -14.13 4.40
C LEU A 130 -12.63 -13.58 5.48
N THR A 131 -11.97 -12.45 5.22
CA THR A 131 -10.98 -11.87 6.13
C THR A 131 -11.44 -10.59 6.82
N ARG A 132 -12.71 -10.21 6.71
CA ARG A 132 -13.23 -8.90 7.17
C ARG A 132 -12.99 -8.61 8.65
N ASP A 133 -13.06 -9.65 9.48
CA ASP A 133 -12.97 -9.57 10.95
C ASP A 133 -11.54 -9.83 11.47
N ASN A 134 -10.58 -10.06 10.57
CA ASN A 134 -9.19 -10.22 10.94
C ASN A 134 -8.57 -8.88 11.36
N THR A 135 -7.64 -8.92 12.33
CA THR A 135 -7.14 -7.71 13.00
C THR A 135 -5.62 -7.63 13.13
N ARG A 136 -4.87 -8.68 12.76
CA ARG A 136 -3.41 -8.72 13.01
C ARG A 136 -2.61 -7.87 12.02
N LEU A 137 -3.03 -7.83 10.77
CA LEU A 137 -2.45 -7.01 9.69
C LEU A 137 -3.53 -6.71 8.65
N THR A 138 -3.62 -5.48 8.17
CA THR A 138 -4.41 -5.17 6.97
C THR A 138 -3.50 -5.17 5.74
N LEU A 139 -3.67 -6.17 4.87
CA LEU A 139 -3.04 -6.24 3.57
C LEU A 139 -3.93 -5.55 2.53
N VAL A 140 -3.51 -4.39 2.05
CA VAL A 140 -4.19 -3.65 1.00
C VAL A 140 -3.55 -3.99 -0.34
N VAL A 141 -4.33 -4.50 -1.27
CA VAL A 141 -3.87 -4.85 -2.62
C VAL A 141 -4.38 -3.80 -3.58
N ALA A 142 -3.46 -3.00 -4.12
CA ALA A 142 -3.77 -2.08 -5.21
C ALA A 142 -3.79 -2.87 -6.53
N PHE A 143 -5.01 -3.17 -6.98
CA PHE A 143 -5.29 -3.99 -8.16
C PHE A 143 -6.10 -3.19 -9.16
N ASN A 144 -5.63 -3.14 -10.41
CA ASN A 144 -6.20 -2.24 -11.42
C ASN A 144 -6.27 -0.80 -10.91
N TYR A 145 -5.21 -0.38 -10.21
CA TYR A 145 -5.18 0.86 -9.45
C TYR A 145 -4.30 1.91 -10.16
N GLY A 146 -4.74 3.15 -10.09
CA GLY A 146 -3.95 4.33 -10.44
C GLY A 146 -4.50 5.55 -9.72
N SER A 147 -3.64 6.26 -8.99
CA SER A 147 -4.05 7.37 -8.11
C SER A 147 -4.74 8.51 -8.87
N ARG A 148 -4.32 8.80 -10.12
CA ARG A 148 -5.04 9.75 -10.98
C ARG A 148 -6.51 9.36 -11.20
N GLN A 149 -6.77 8.08 -11.43
CA GLN A 149 -8.12 7.59 -11.69
C GLN A 149 -8.95 7.57 -10.39
N GLU A 150 -8.35 7.17 -9.27
CA GLU A 150 -8.93 7.26 -7.93
C GLU A 150 -9.40 8.70 -7.62
N ILE A 151 -8.51 9.68 -7.80
CA ILE A 151 -8.82 11.11 -7.57
C ILE A 151 -9.91 11.59 -8.54
N ALA A 152 -9.85 11.20 -9.82
CA ALA A 152 -10.86 11.59 -10.79
C ALA A 152 -12.25 11.04 -10.42
N LYS A 153 -12.32 9.80 -9.91
CA LYS A 153 -13.56 9.20 -9.41
C LYS A 153 -14.09 9.90 -8.19
N ALA A 154 -13.24 10.19 -7.21
CA ALA A 154 -13.62 10.95 -6.02
C ALA A 154 -14.23 12.32 -6.41
N ALA A 155 -13.57 13.02 -7.34
CA ALA A 155 -14.07 14.30 -7.86
C ALA A 155 -15.42 14.15 -8.60
N GLN A 156 -15.61 13.10 -9.39
CA GLN A 156 -16.89 12.82 -10.05
C GLN A 156 -18.02 12.52 -9.06
N GLN A 157 -17.75 11.79 -7.99
CA GLN A 157 -18.73 11.51 -6.93
C GLN A 157 -19.14 12.81 -6.24
N LEU A 158 -18.17 13.64 -5.83
CA LEU A 158 -18.42 14.96 -5.24
C LEU A 158 -19.23 15.88 -6.16
N ALA A 159 -18.91 15.90 -7.46
CA ALA A 159 -19.65 16.69 -8.44
C ALA A 159 -21.11 16.24 -8.56
N ARG A 160 -21.40 14.93 -8.46
CA ARG A 160 -22.78 14.42 -8.44
C ARG A 160 -23.51 14.83 -7.16
N GLU A 161 -22.86 14.75 -5.99
CA GLU A 161 -23.45 15.22 -4.73
C GLU A 161 -23.84 16.69 -4.77
N VAL A 162 -22.98 17.53 -5.38
CA VAL A 162 -23.27 18.95 -5.62
C VAL A 162 -24.46 19.12 -6.55
N ALA A 163 -24.47 18.43 -7.69
CA ALA A 163 -25.54 18.55 -8.69
C ALA A 163 -26.91 18.09 -8.15
N GLU A 164 -26.92 17.12 -7.23
CA GLU A 164 -28.11 16.62 -6.54
C GLU A 164 -28.53 17.50 -5.34
N GLY A 165 -27.79 18.58 -5.04
CA GLY A 165 -28.07 19.45 -3.90
C GLY A 165 -27.74 18.84 -2.53
N ARG A 166 -26.98 17.73 -2.50
CA ARG A 166 -26.54 17.05 -1.26
C ARG A 166 -25.28 17.66 -0.65
N ARG A 167 -24.58 18.54 -1.38
CA ARG A 167 -23.32 19.18 -0.94
C ARG A 167 -23.18 20.60 -1.48
N ASP A 168 -22.66 21.50 -0.65
CA ASP A 168 -22.18 22.82 -1.08
C ASP A 168 -20.77 22.69 -1.70
N PRO A 169 -20.54 23.13 -2.95
CA PRO A 169 -19.20 23.16 -3.56
C PRO A 169 -18.13 23.81 -2.68
N ALA A 170 -18.48 24.87 -1.92
CA ALA A 170 -17.55 25.59 -1.07
C ALA A 170 -17.08 24.77 0.15
N SER A 171 -17.79 23.68 0.48
CA SER A 171 -17.41 22.75 1.56
C SER A 171 -16.41 21.68 1.13
N ILE A 172 -16.04 21.61 -0.15
CA ILE A 172 -15.09 20.61 -0.65
C ILE A 172 -13.66 21.05 -0.35
N ASP A 173 -13.02 20.34 0.56
CA ASP A 173 -11.61 20.48 0.93
C ASP A 173 -10.83 19.17 0.75
N ALA A 174 -9.57 19.14 1.20
CA ALA A 174 -8.70 17.98 1.11
C ALA A 174 -9.27 16.77 1.88
N ASP A 175 -9.84 16.99 3.07
CA ASP A 175 -10.41 15.93 3.89
C ASP A 175 -11.66 15.34 3.22
N THR A 176 -12.49 16.20 2.65
CA THR A 176 -13.68 15.81 1.87
C THR A 176 -13.30 14.95 0.67
N LEU A 177 -12.26 15.34 -0.09
CA LEU A 177 -11.78 14.54 -1.21
C LEU A 177 -11.16 13.22 -0.75
N GLY A 178 -10.37 13.25 0.33
CA GLY A 178 -9.78 12.07 0.96
C GLY A 178 -10.84 11.05 1.38
N GLY A 179 -11.97 11.52 1.91
CA GLY A 179 -13.13 10.69 2.27
C GLY A 179 -13.82 9.97 1.10
N HIS A 180 -13.54 10.37 -0.14
CA HIS A 180 -14.10 9.77 -1.37
C HIS A 180 -13.08 8.89 -2.14
N LEU A 181 -11.88 8.71 -1.60
CA LEU A 181 -10.88 7.78 -2.14
C LEU A 181 -11.26 6.31 -1.84
N ASP A 182 -10.51 5.35 -2.36
CA ASP A 182 -10.92 3.93 -2.35
C ASP A 182 -10.95 3.32 -0.93
N ALA A 183 -10.11 3.83 -0.02
CA ALA A 183 -9.98 3.32 1.35
C ALA A 183 -9.76 4.46 2.37
N PRO A 184 -10.78 5.31 2.60
CA PRO A 184 -10.65 6.48 3.47
C PRO A 184 -10.48 6.12 4.95
N ASP A 185 -10.76 4.86 5.31
CA ASP A 185 -10.60 4.32 6.66
C ASP A 185 -9.16 3.84 6.97
N ILE A 186 -8.28 3.82 5.96
CA ILE A 186 -6.88 3.40 6.09
C ILE A 186 -5.99 4.63 6.22
N PRO A 187 -5.10 4.71 7.23
CA PRO A 187 -4.21 5.85 7.39
C PRO A 187 -3.24 5.97 6.20
N ASP A 188 -2.74 7.16 5.93
CA ASP A 188 -1.70 7.37 4.92
C ASP A 188 -0.43 6.54 5.22
N PRO A 189 0.32 6.10 4.18
CA PRO A 189 1.57 5.38 4.40
C PRO A 189 2.61 6.29 5.04
N ASP A 190 3.23 5.81 6.12
CA ASP A 190 4.41 6.47 6.70
C ASP A 190 5.63 6.32 5.78
N LEU A 191 5.74 5.15 5.15
CA LEU A 191 6.88 4.73 4.34
C LEU A 191 6.41 4.10 3.04
N ILE A 192 6.92 4.59 1.92
CA ILE A 192 6.77 3.96 0.61
C ILE A 192 8.12 3.42 0.15
N ILE A 193 8.18 2.11 -0.06
CA ILE A 193 9.36 1.41 -0.55
C ILE A 193 9.17 1.11 -2.03
N ARG A 194 10.20 1.34 -2.84
CA ARG A 194 10.25 0.84 -4.21
C ARG A 194 11.51 0.04 -4.47
N THR A 195 11.33 -1.16 -5.01
CA THR A 195 12.41 -2.07 -5.39
C THR A 195 12.97 -1.74 -6.79
N SER A 196 14.03 -2.45 -7.17
CA SER A 196 14.75 -2.39 -8.46
C SER A 196 15.56 -1.12 -8.76
N GLY A 197 15.67 -0.18 -7.81
CA GLY A 197 16.47 1.04 -7.95
C GLY A 197 15.79 2.19 -8.69
N GLU A 198 14.58 1.99 -9.20
CA GLU A 198 13.80 3.02 -9.89
C GLU A 198 13.27 4.06 -8.88
N GLN A 199 13.47 5.36 -9.17
CA GLN A 199 13.12 6.46 -8.25
C GLN A 199 11.90 7.26 -8.72
N ARG A 200 10.71 6.67 -8.57
CA ARG A 200 9.41 7.32 -8.88
C ARG A 200 8.26 6.57 -8.21
N LEU A 201 7.10 7.22 -8.04
CA LEU A 201 5.89 6.55 -7.51
C LEU A 201 5.08 5.82 -8.59
N SER A 202 5.19 6.21 -9.86
CA SER A 202 4.46 5.56 -10.95
C SER A 202 2.93 5.51 -10.73
N ASN A 203 2.30 6.64 -10.39
CA ASN A 203 0.85 6.75 -10.17
C ASN A 203 0.34 5.96 -8.94
N PHE A 204 1.22 5.58 -8.02
CA PHE A 204 0.88 4.87 -6.79
C PHE A 204 0.62 5.84 -5.63
N LEU A 205 -0.58 5.76 -5.03
CA LEU A 205 -0.96 6.45 -3.79
C LEU A 205 -0.59 7.93 -3.73
N MET A 206 -0.70 8.70 -4.82
CA MET A 206 -0.12 10.05 -4.88
C MET A 206 -0.77 11.03 -3.91
N TRP A 207 -2.05 10.88 -3.63
CA TRP A 207 -2.74 11.69 -2.62
C TRP A 207 -2.23 11.34 -1.22
N GLN A 208 -2.26 10.04 -0.90
CA GLN A 208 -1.86 9.49 0.39
C GLN A 208 -0.35 9.63 0.64
N ALA A 209 0.47 9.74 -0.42
CA ALA A 209 1.92 9.83 -0.35
C ALA A 209 2.45 11.23 0.02
N ALA A 210 1.57 12.22 0.21
CA ALA A 210 1.94 13.63 0.35
C ALA A 210 3.01 13.90 1.42
N TYR A 211 3.02 13.11 2.50
CA TYR A 211 3.99 13.22 3.60
C TYR A 211 4.67 11.90 3.94
N SER A 212 4.68 10.95 3.00
CA SER A 212 5.37 9.68 3.16
C SER A 212 6.87 9.84 2.94
N GLU A 213 7.65 9.08 3.70
CA GLU A 213 9.06 8.90 3.39
C GLU A 213 9.21 7.92 2.23
N LEU A 214 10.09 8.24 1.28
CA LEU A 214 10.36 7.39 0.12
C LEU A 214 11.72 6.71 0.27
N VAL A 215 11.73 5.38 0.23
CA VAL A 215 12.95 4.56 0.27
C VAL A 215 13.05 3.74 -1.02
N PHE A 216 14.16 3.91 -1.74
CA PHE A 216 14.43 3.24 -3.00
C PHE A 216 15.54 2.22 -2.81
N VAL A 217 15.23 0.93 -2.97
CA VAL A 217 16.22 -0.14 -2.82
C VAL A 217 16.62 -0.71 -4.18
N PRO A 218 17.93 -0.97 -4.43
CA PRO A 218 18.39 -1.48 -5.72
C PRO A 218 18.06 -2.96 -5.96
N ILE A 219 17.55 -3.66 -4.95
CA ILE A 219 17.21 -5.09 -4.99
C ILE A 219 15.92 -5.32 -5.79
N HIS A 220 15.87 -6.35 -6.63
CA HIS A 220 14.64 -6.74 -7.33
C HIS A 220 13.64 -7.42 -6.39
N TRP A 221 12.34 -7.20 -6.61
CA TRP A 221 11.28 -7.74 -5.74
C TRP A 221 11.39 -9.23 -5.37
N PRO A 222 11.70 -10.17 -6.29
CA PRO A 222 11.85 -11.57 -5.91
C PRO A 222 12.91 -11.87 -4.84
N ASP A 223 13.96 -11.04 -4.78
CA ASP A 223 15.05 -11.13 -3.80
C ASP A 223 14.77 -10.30 -2.52
N PHE A 224 13.65 -9.57 -2.46
CA PHE A 224 13.26 -8.79 -1.28
C PHE A 224 12.84 -9.73 -0.13
N ASP A 225 13.36 -9.44 1.06
CA ASP A 225 13.21 -10.27 2.25
C ASP A 225 13.04 -9.42 3.53
N LYS A 226 12.99 -10.09 4.69
CA LYS A 226 12.83 -9.45 6.00
C LYS A 226 13.97 -8.48 6.30
N ALA A 227 15.22 -8.87 6.05
CA ALA A 227 16.39 -8.01 6.30
C ALA A 227 16.35 -6.73 5.45
N THR A 228 15.89 -6.84 4.20
CA THR A 228 15.70 -5.67 3.33
C THR A 228 14.60 -4.74 3.85
N LEU A 229 13.48 -5.32 4.33
CA LEU A 229 12.40 -4.55 4.95
C LEU A 229 12.87 -3.82 6.22
N GLU A 230 13.59 -4.52 7.10
CA GLU A 230 14.20 -3.93 8.31
C GLU A 230 15.16 -2.80 7.95
N GLY A 231 15.99 -2.97 6.92
CA GLY A 231 16.88 -1.93 6.42
C GLY A 231 16.14 -0.67 5.95
N ALA A 232 15.02 -0.85 5.24
CA ALA A 232 14.18 0.26 4.80
C ALA A 232 13.48 0.98 5.97
N ILE A 233 13.01 0.22 6.97
CA ILE A 233 12.44 0.78 8.20
C ILE A 233 13.51 1.54 9.00
N ALA A 234 14.74 1.02 9.08
CA ALA A 234 15.84 1.69 9.74
C ALA A 234 16.28 2.98 9.00
N GLU A 235 16.11 3.04 7.67
CA GLU A 235 16.27 4.30 6.93
C GLU A 235 15.16 5.29 7.26
N PHE A 236 13.90 4.84 7.31
CA PHE A 236 12.75 5.65 7.76
C PHE A 236 12.97 6.24 9.16
N ALA A 237 13.37 5.41 10.12
CA ALA A 237 13.57 5.83 11.51
C ALA A 237 14.68 6.88 11.70
N ARG A 238 15.60 7.00 10.73
CA ARG A 238 16.65 8.02 10.73
C ARG A 238 16.19 9.40 10.25
N ARG A 239 15.00 9.52 9.67
CA ARG A 239 14.51 10.78 9.11
C ARG A 239 13.75 11.58 10.18
N GLU A 240 14.11 12.86 10.31
CA GLU A 240 13.35 13.79 11.14
C GLU A 240 12.10 14.27 10.39
N ARG A 241 10.93 13.70 10.71
CA ARG A 241 9.66 14.16 10.14
C ARG A 241 9.31 15.56 10.67
N ARG A 242 9.42 16.55 9.80
CA ARG A 242 8.97 17.93 10.06
C ARG A 242 7.76 18.18 9.19
N PHE A 243 6.56 17.91 9.72
CA PHE A 243 5.27 18.14 9.03
C PHE A 243 4.96 19.64 8.90
N GLY A 244 5.89 20.44 8.35
CA GLY A 244 5.80 21.90 8.28
C GLY A 244 5.91 22.63 9.64
N GLY A 245 5.91 21.92 10.77
CA GLY A 245 6.15 22.49 12.10
C GLY A 245 7.64 22.77 12.36
N LEU A 246 7.96 23.99 12.78
CA LEU A 246 9.29 24.35 13.25
C LEU A 246 9.60 23.54 14.52
N VAL A 247 10.62 22.68 14.46
CA VAL A 247 11.25 22.16 15.68
C VAL A 247 11.94 23.36 16.33
N ALA A 248 11.34 23.88 17.40
CA ALA A 248 12.00 24.85 18.25
C ALA A 248 13.25 24.18 18.81
N LYS A 249 14.41 24.49 18.22
CA LYS A 249 15.70 24.21 18.85
C LYS A 249 15.72 24.97 20.17
N THR A 250 15.46 24.28 21.27
CA THR A 250 15.86 24.74 22.59
C THR A 250 17.38 24.67 22.60
N ALA A 251 18.01 25.83 22.41
CA ALA A 251 19.42 26.00 22.68
C ALA A 251 19.66 25.74 24.18
N SER A 252 20.65 24.91 24.48
CA SER A 252 21.38 24.90 25.75
C SER A 252 22.86 24.86 25.40
#